data_AF-A0A7C3YAA1-F1
#
_entry.id   AF-A0A7C3YAA1-F1
#
_cell.length_a   1.000
_cell.length_b   1.000
_cell.length_c   1.000
_cell.angle_alpha   90.00
_cell.angle_beta   90.00
_cell.angle_gamma   90.00
#
_symmetry.space_group_name_H-M   'P 1'
#
loop_
_entity.id
_entity.type
_entity.pdbx_description
1 polymer ?
#
loop_
_entity_poly.entity_id
_entity_poly.type
_entity_poly.pdbx_seq_one_letter_code
_entity_poly.pdbx_strand_id
1 'polypeptide(L)'
;WQELVEMVKPLTLLDQEGNFLQSAIALGEAKNILYASDILSALMLQNGTVMTDEGGRPSLNKPLPTDPSFYPCEEALRFYTDFANPAKETYTWNEKMPNSLEAFIQGKVAMIFAYAKDLEKIKEEAPKLNFDLAKFPQIEGTLQEANIASYFIETVSRKTKYPNEAWGLLLFASDPNNVKTYLTRAQKPTCHRALIKSQLEDIDLAPFASQVLIARSWYQGKNPKLMEEAFGEMIKSALSGEELRKALDYGAQKVNLTY
;
A
#
# COMPACT_ATOMS: atom_id res chain seq x y z
N TRP A 1 -12.20 2.30 7.10
CA TRP A 1 -12.15 3.41 6.10
C TRP A 1 -13.14 4.52 6.39
N GLN A 2 -14.35 4.24 6.86
CA GLN A 2 -15.33 5.27 7.18
C GLN A 2 -14.81 6.32 8.19
N GLU A 3 -14.22 5.87 9.29
CA GLU A 3 -13.57 6.77 10.27
C GLU A 3 -12.51 7.67 9.63
N LEU A 4 -11.74 7.16 8.66
CA LEU A 4 -10.75 7.97 7.93
C LEU A 4 -11.43 9.11 7.17
N VAL A 5 -12.53 8.82 6.48
CA VAL A 5 -13.33 9.83 5.75
C VAL A 5 -13.86 10.89 6.71
N GLU A 6 -14.39 10.48 7.86
CA GLU A 6 -14.89 11.39 8.90
C GLU A 6 -13.79 12.29 9.49
N MET A 7 -12.54 11.79 9.55
CA MET A 7 -11.38 12.57 10.00
C MET A 7 -10.85 13.57 8.96
N VAL A 8 -11.19 13.45 7.68
CA VAL A 8 -10.63 14.33 6.64
C VAL A 8 -10.95 15.80 6.90
N LYS A 9 -12.24 16.11 7.07
CA LYS A 9 -12.71 17.48 7.24
C LYS A 9 -12.13 18.19 8.47
N PRO A 10 -12.11 17.60 9.68
CA PRO A 10 -11.55 18.27 10.85
C PRO A 10 -10.01 18.39 10.85
N LEU A 11 -9.29 17.54 10.11
CA LEU A 11 -7.82 17.56 10.08
C LEU A 11 -7.23 18.36 8.90
N THR A 12 -8.04 18.71 7.91
CA THR A 12 -7.61 19.49 6.74
C THR A 12 -7.72 20.98 7.03
N LEU A 13 -6.60 21.69 6.93
CA LEU A 13 -6.51 23.14 7.14
C LEU A 13 -6.07 23.83 5.84
N LEU A 14 -6.85 24.82 5.42
CA LEU A 14 -6.60 25.62 4.23
C LEU A 14 -6.20 27.04 4.61
N ASP A 15 -5.35 27.67 3.79
CA ASP A 15 -5.10 29.12 3.85
C ASP A 15 -6.22 29.92 3.17
N GLN A 16 -6.06 31.25 3.12
CA GLN A 16 -7.06 32.14 2.50
C GLN A 16 -7.14 31.97 0.98
N GLU A 17 -6.07 31.51 0.35
CA GLU A 17 -5.97 31.20 -1.07
C GLU A 17 -6.45 29.78 -1.42
N GLY A 18 -6.81 28.97 -0.42
CA GLY A 18 -7.29 27.60 -0.58
C GLY A 18 -6.19 26.54 -0.75
N ASN A 19 -4.94 26.85 -0.40
CA ASN A 19 -3.85 25.86 -0.35
C ASN A 19 -3.87 25.11 0.98
N PHE A 20 -3.39 23.86 0.95
CA PHE A 20 -3.25 23.04 2.17
C PHE A 20 -2.12 23.56 3.04
N LEU A 21 -2.47 24.11 4.21
CA LEU A 21 -1.54 24.32 5.32
C LEU A 21 -1.26 22.99 6.03
N GLN A 22 -2.29 22.17 6.17
CA GLN A 22 -2.22 20.81 6.69
C GLN A 22 -3.23 19.94 5.94
N SER A 23 -2.78 18.78 5.48
CA SER A 23 -3.64 17.74 4.92
C SER A 23 -4.02 16.72 5.99
N ALA A 24 -5.22 16.15 5.93
CA ALA A 24 -5.60 15.04 6.80
C ALA A 24 -4.82 13.75 6.47
N ILE A 25 -4.77 13.38 5.19
CA ILE A 25 -4.03 12.20 4.73
C ILE A 25 -3.43 12.43 3.34
N ALA A 26 -2.25 11.88 3.08
CA ALA A 26 -1.69 11.85 1.73
C ALA A 26 -2.32 10.68 0.95
N LEU A 27 -3.43 10.95 0.26
CA LEU A 27 -4.21 9.96 -0.49
C LEU A 27 -4.80 10.53 -1.79
N GLY A 28 -4.94 9.70 -2.83
CA GLY A 28 -5.69 10.02 -4.05
C GLY A 28 -4.87 10.40 -5.28
N GLU A 29 -3.60 10.78 -5.10
CA GLU A 29 -2.66 11.07 -6.19
C GLU A 29 -1.75 9.89 -6.54
N ALA A 30 -1.16 9.90 -7.73
CA ALA A 30 -0.20 8.88 -8.15
C ALA A 30 1.25 9.27 -7.86
N LYS A 31 1.62 10.51 -8.17
CA LYS A 31 3.03 10.91 -8.34
C LYS A 31 3.75 11.15 -7.02
N ASN A 32 3.07 11.76 -6.06
CA ASN A 32 3.65 12.22 -4.79
C ASN A 32 3.18 11.39 -3.59
N ILE A 33 2.52 10.25 -3.83
CA ILE A 33 2.11 9.31 -2.78
C ILE A 33 3.02 8.09 -2.83
N LEU A 34 3.69 7.83 -1.72
CA LEU A 34 4.52 6.65 -1.56
C LEU A 34 3.60 5.42 -1.53
N TYR A 35 3.91 4.41 -2.35
CA TYR A 35 3.12 3.17 -2.47
C TYR A 35 1.68 3.36 -2.96
N ALA A 36 1.40 4.38 -3.79
CA ALA A 36 0.09 4.64 -4.38
C ALA A 36 -0.55 3.38 -5.01
N SER A 37 0.23 2.60 -5.76
CA SER A 37 -0.18 1.33 -6.38
C SER A 37 -0.62 0.28 -5.36
N ASP A 38 0.09 0.19 -4.23
CA ASP A 38 -0.17 -0.80 -3.19
C ASP A 38 -1.39 -0.41 -2.36
N ILE A 39 -1.53 0.88 -2.03
CA ILE A 39 -2.72 1.41 -1.33
C ILE A 39 -3.97 1.15 -2.17
N LEU A 40 -3.92 1.46 -3.46
CA LEU A 40 -5.02 1.19 -4.38
C LEU A 40 -5.28 -0.32 -4.53
N SER A 41 -4.22 -1.13 -4.64
CA SER A 41 -4.36 -2.60 -4.69
C SER A 41 -5.01 -3.17 -3.42
N ALA A 42 -4.67 -2.64 -2.24
CA ALA A 42 -5.30 -3.05 -0.98
C ALA A 42 -6.80 -2.72 -0.98
N LEU A 43 -7.18 -1.51 -1.40
CA LEU A 43 -8.59 -1.12 -1.56
C LEU A 43 -9.33 -2.03 -2.54
N MET A 44 -8.72 -2.32 -3.69
CA MET A 44 -9.28 -3.22 -4.69
C MET A 44 -9.53 -4.61 -4.11
N LEU A 45 -8.56 -5.18 -3.38
CA LEU A 45 -8.70 -6.49 -2.74
C LEU A 45 -9.79 -6.48 -1.65
N GLN A 46 -9.82 -5.45 -0.79
CA GLN A 46 -10.82 -5.34 0.26
C GLN A 46 -12.25 -5.19 -0.29
N ASN A 47 -12.41 -4.68 -1.51
CA ASN A 47 -13.71 -4.57 -2.17
C ASN A 47 -14.06 -5.79 -3.04
N GLY A 48 -13.21 -6.83 -3.06
CA GLY A 48 -13.47 -8.07 -3.80
C GLY A 48 -13.05 -8.06 -5.26
N THR A 49 -12.17 -7.14 -5.68
CA THR A 49 -11.57 -7.17 -7.02
C THR A 49 -10.74 -8.43 -7.21
N VAL A 50 -11.00 -9.12 -8.33
CA VAL A 50 -10.15 -10.21 -8.81
C VAL A 50 -8.94 -9.62 -9.54
N MET A 51 -7.81 -9.49 -8.82
CA MET A 51 -6.60 -8.83 -9.37
C MET A 51 -6.01 -9.58 -10.57
N THR A 52 -6.05 -10.92 -10.54
CA THR A 52 -5.55 -11.79 -11.60
C THR A 52 -6.53 -12.92 -11.92
N ASP A 53 -6.56 -13.38 -13.16
CA ASP A 53 -7.26 -14.60 -13.55
C ASP A 53 -6.50 -15.88 -13.13
N GLU A 54 -7.09 -17.05 -13.40
CA GLU A 54 -6.49 -18.36 -13.09
C GLU A 54 -5.13 -18.59 -13.78
N GLY A 55 -4.87 -17.89 -14.88
CA GLY A 55 -3.60 -17.91 -15.61
C GLY A 55 -2.57 -16.91 -15.09
N GLY A 56 -2.87 -16.19 -14.00
CA GLY A 56 -2.01 -15.17 -13.42
C GLY A 56 -2.00 -13.85 -14.20
N ARG A 57 -2.91 -13.65 -15.16
CA ARG A 57 -2.98 -12.40 -15.95
C ARG A 57 -3.84 -11.36 -15.25
N PRO A 58 -3.53 -10.06 -15.35
CA PRO A 58 -4.32 -9.01 -14.71
C PRO A 58 -5.78 -9.02 -15.15
N SER A 59 -6.71 -8.91 -14.20
CA SER A 59 -8.17 -9.06 -14.43
C SER A 59 -8.99 -7.94 -13.77
N LEU A 60 -8.54 -6.70 -13.89
CA LEU A 60 -9.03 -5.56 -13.12
C LEU A 60 -10.46 -5.08 -13.47
N ASN A 61 -11.06 -5.50 -14.60
CA ASN A 61 -12.36 -4.97 -15.06
C ASN A 61 -13.52 -5.98 -14.95
N LYS A 62 -13.45 -6.92 -14.00
CA LYS A 62 -14.53 -7.87 -13.76
C LYS A 62 -15.53 -7.36 -12.71
N PRO A 63 -16.84 -7.56 -12.92
CA PRO A 63 -17.81 -7.31 -11.86
C PRO A 63 -17.69 -8.37 -10.76
N LEU A 64 -18.33 -8.12 -9.62
CA LEU A 64 -18.39 -9.07 -8.52
C LEU A 64 -19.20 -10.32 -8.96
N PRO A 65 -18.74 -11.55 -8.69
CA PRO A 65 -19.47 -12.75 -9.08
C PRO A 65 -20.88 -12.84 -8.48
N THR A 66 -21.08 -12.26 -7.30
CA THR A 66 -22.36 -12.23 -6.58
C THR A 66 -23.26 -11.07 -6.98
N ASP A 67 -22.71 -10.04 -7.63
CA ASP A 67 -23.45 -8.87 -8.12
C ASP A 67 -22.84 -8.34 -9.44
N PRO A 68 -23.43 -8.73 -10.59
CA PRO A 68 -22.95 -8.30 -11.91
C PRO A 68 -23.03 -6.79 -12.17
N SER A 69 -23.76 -6.02 -11.34
CA SER A 69 -23.86 -4.57 -11.46
C SER A 69 -22.72 -3.84 -10.73
N PHE A 70 -22.03 -4.52 -9.82
CA PHE A 70 -20.98 -3.95 -9.00
C PHE A 70 -19.58 -4.22 -9.59
N TYR A 71 -18.82 -3.16 -9.86
CA TYR A 71 -17.46 -3.23 -10.40
C TYR A 71 -16.45 -2.82 -9.32
N PRO A 72 -15.95 -3.76 -8.50
CA PRO A 72 -15.21 -3.45 -7.28
C PRO A 72 -13.94 -2.62 -7.51
N CYS A 73 -13.30 -2.81 -8.66
CA CYS A 73 -12.09 -2.10 -9.05
C CYS A 73 -12.36 -0.63 -9.41
N GLU A 74 -13.50 -0.37 -10.06
CA GLU A 74 -13.96 0.97 -10.41
C GLU A 74 -14.31 1.77 -9.17
N GLU A 75 -15.01 1.13 -8.24
CA GLU A 75 -15.36 1.68 -6.94
C GLU A 75 -14.12 2.01 -6.10
N ALA A 76 -13.13 1.12 -6.08
CA ALA A 76 -11.86 1.33 -5.39
C ALA A 76 -11.05 2.49 -6.01
N LEU A 77 -10.97 2.56 -7.34
CA LEU A 77 -10.29 3.64 -8.04
C LEU A 77 -10.97 4.99 -7.76
N ARG A 78 -12.31 5.05 -7.83
CA ARG A 78 -13.06 6.27 -7.51
C ARG A 78 -12.88 6.70 -6.05
N PHE A 79 -13.00 5.76 -5.12
CA PHE A 79 -12.81 6.05 -3.70
C PHE A 79 -11.40 6.58 -3.43
N TYR A 80 -10.38 5.99 -4.05
CA TYR A 80 -9.01 6.49 -3.94
C TYR A 80 -8.90 7.92 -4.47
N THR A 81 -9.35 8.19 -5.69
CA THR A 81 -9.20 9.52 -6.33
C THR A 81 -10.08 10.60 -5.73
N ASP A 82 -11.15 10.25 -5.01
CA ASP A 82 -11.99 11.21 -4.29
C ASP A 82 -11.20 12.04 -3.25
N PHE A 83 -10.06 11.57 -2.75
CA PHE A 83 -9.19 12.33 -1.84
C PHE A 83 -8.36 13.42 -2.53
N ALA A 84 -8.26 13.35 -3.86
CA ALA A 84 -7.58 14.33 -4.71
C ALA A 84 -8.53 15.10 -5.65
N ASN A 85 -9.84 14.93 -5.48
CA ASN A 85 -10.86 15.62 -6.27
C ASN A 85 -11.40 16.86 -5.52
N PRO A 86 -11.16 18.10 -5.99
CA PRO A 86 -11.63 19.32 -5.33
C PRO A 86 -13.15 19.45 -5.16
N ALA A 87 -13.94 18.66 -5.89
CA ALA A 87 -15.40 18.64 -5.77
C ALA A 87 -15.91 17.76 -4.62
N LYS A 88 -15.03 17.04 -3.91
CA LYS A 88 -15.40 16.11 -2.84
C LYS A 88 -15.06 16.68 -1.46
N GLU A 89 -15.89 16.37 -0.47
CA GLU A 89 -15.60 16.71 0.93
C GLU A 89 -14.35 16.01 1.48
N THR A 90 -13.95 14.90 0.85
CA THR A 90 -12.72 14.16 1.14
C THR A 90 -11.46 14.80 0.55
N TYR A 91 -11.56 15.92 -0.17
CA TYR A 91 -10.42 16.56 -0.81
C TYR A 91 -9.38 17.02 0.24
N THR A 92 -8.20 16.40 0.21
CA THR A 92 -7.15 16.64 1.20
C THR A 92 -5.75 16.67 0.60
N TRP A 93 -5.58 16.30 -0.67
CA TRP A 93 -4.25 16.16 -1.28
C TRP A 93 -4.29 16.48 -2.78
N ASN A 94 -3.19 16.93 -3.36
CA ASN A 94 -3.07 17.16 -4.80
C ASN A 94 -1.62 17.08 -5.28
N GLU A 95 -1.41 17.12 -6.60
CA GLU A 95 -0.08 17.05 -7.23
C GLU A 95 0.92 18.14 -6.81
N LYS A 96 0.49 19.27 -6.23
CA LYS A 96 1.39 20.35 -5.77
C LYS A 96 2.06 20.04 -4.44
N MET A 97 1.55 19.06 -3.70
CA MET A 97 2.11 18.64 -2.41
C MET A 97 3.45 17.91 -2.61
N PRO A 98 4.37 17.99 -1.63
CA PRO A 98 5.63 17.22 -1.67
C PRO A 98 5.37 15.71 -1.57
N ASN A 99 6.42 14.90 -1.61
CA ASN A 99 6.26 13.45 -1.39
C ASN A 99 5.59 13.19 -0.03
N SER A 100 4.65 12.25 0.03
CA SER A 100 3.87 11.92 1.24
C SER A 100 4.72 11.70 2.50
N LEU A 101 5.84 10.97 2.41
CA LEU A 101 6.71 10.70 3.55
C LEU A 101 7.44 11.97 4.00
N GLU A 102 7.92 12.76 3.05
CA GLU A 102 8.55 14.06 3.31
C GLU A 102 7.55 15.03 3.96
N ALA A 103 6.31 15.09 3.46
CA ALA A 103 5.25 15.91 4.01
C ALA A 103 4.95 15.55 5.47
N PHE A 104 4.94 14.25 5.78
CA PHE A 104 4.70 13.74 7.13
C PHE A 104 5.85 14.10 8.09
N ILE A 105 7.10 13.89 7.66
CA ILE A 105 8.31 14.29 8.38
C ILE A 105 8.31 15.81 8.65
N GLN A 106 7.79 16.61 7.72
CA GLN A 106 7.64 18.06 7.86
C GLN A 106 6.41 18.50 8.68
N GLY A 107 5.56 17.57 9.14
CA GLY A 107 4.33 17.88 9.88
C GLY A 107 3.24 18.56 9.03
N LYS A 108 3.27 18.42 7.71
CA LYS A 108 2.29 19.01 6.77
C LYS A 108 1.08 18.11 6.51
N VAL A 109 1.12 16.87 6.97
CA VAL A 109 0.02 15.91 6.83
C VAL A 109 -0.14 15.10 8.10
N ALA A 110 -1.37 14.88 8.53
CA ALA A 110 -1.66 14.20 9.79
C ALA A 110 -1.47 12.67 9.69
N MET A 111 -1.73 12.07 8.52
CA MET A 111 -1.64 10.62 8.31
C MET A 111 -0.98 10.27 6.97
N ILE A 112 -0.24 9.17 6.95
CA ILE A 112 0.27 8.54 5.73
C ILE A 112 0.11 7.01 5.82
N PHE A 113 0.09 6.36 4.67
CA PHE A 113 0.32 4.92 4.59
C PHE A 113 1.79 4.66 4.25
N ALA A 114 2.44 3.84 5.06
CA ALA A 114 3.85 3.48 4.90
C ALA A 114 4.09 2.05 5.36
N TYR A 115 5.24 1.48 4.97
CA TYR A 115 5.68 0.17 5.45
C TYR A 115 6.54 0.32 6.70
N ALA A 116 6.67 -0.76 7.47
CA ALA A 116 7.52 -0.78 8.67
C ALA A 116 8.96 -0.33 8.42
N LYS A 117 9.49 -0.56 7.20
CA LYS A 117 10.84 -0.12 6.80
C LYS A 117 11.02 1.41 6.78
N ASP A 118 9.92 2.16 6.66
CA ASP A 118 9.95 3.63 6.61
C ASP A 118 9.99 4.25 8.03
N LEU A 119 9.71 3.47 9.08
CA LEU A 119 9.66 3.93 10.46
C LEU A 119 11.01 4.48 10.94
N GLU A 120 12.10 3.78 10.64
CA GLU A 120 13.46 4.19 11.01
C GLU A 120 13.78 5.57 10.43
N LYS A 121 13.49 5.76 9.13
CA LYS A 121 13.70 7.03 8.45
C LYS A 121 12.90 8.17 9.09
N ILE A 122 11.63 7.95 9.45
CA ILE A 122 10.81 8.97 10.13
C ILE A 122 11.43 9.35 11.47
N LYS A 123 11.85 8.37 12.28
CA LYS A 123 12.46 8.60 13.60
C LYS A 123 13.80 9.33 13.50
N GLU A 124 14.59 9.05 12.47
CA GLU A 124 15.89 9.69 12.23
C GLU A 124 15.77 11.13 11.73
N GLU A 125 14.88 11.37 10.75
CA GLU A 125 14.74 12.70 10.13
C GLU A 125 13.85 13.65 10.95
N ALA A 126 12.91 13.11 11.73
CA ALA A 126 12.01 13.90 12.59
C ALA A 126 11.95 13.36 14.04
N PRO A 127 13.07 13.40 14.80
CA PRO A 127 13.14 12.82 16.15
C PRO A 127 12.25 13.51 17.19
N LYS A 128 11.68 14.68 16.86
CA LYS A 128 10.75 15.44 17.71
C LYS A 128 9.28 15.27 17.30
N LEU A 129 9.01 14.60 16.18
CA LEU A 129 7.66 14.36 15.73
C LEU A 129 6.99 13.36 16.67
N ASN A 130 5.85 13.75 17.23
CA ASN A 130 5.04 12.85 18.04
C ASN A 130 3.99 12.20 17.13
N PHE A 131 4.14 10.90 16.88
CA PHE A 131 3.26 10.14 16.02
C PHE A 131 3.05 8.72 16.56
N ASP A 132 1.94 8.11 16.15
CA ASP A 132 1.58 6.74 16.49
C ASP A 132 1.43 5.88 15.25
N LEU A 133 1.38 4.57 15.46
CA LEU A 133 1.20 3.56 14.42
C LEU A 133 -0.17 2.91 14.57
N ALA A 134 -0.90 2.83 13.45
CA ALA A 134 -2.19 2.19 13.38
C ALA A 134 -2.20 1.10 12.30
N LYS A 135 -3.15 0.17 12.42
CA LYS A 135 -3.38 -0.85 11.40
C LYS A 135 -3.87 -0.21 10.11
N PHE A 136 -3.50 -0.80 8.98
CA PHE A 136 -4.09 -0.42 7.69
C PHE A 136 -5.62 -0.63 7.73
N PRO A 137 -6.43 0.38 7.40
CA PRO A 137 -7.87 0.32 7.54
C PRO A 137 -8.48 -0.77 6.68
N GLN A 138 -9.57 -1.38 7.18
CA GLN A 138 -10.37 -2.36 6.46
C GLN A 138 -11.73 -1.76 6.08
N ILE A 139 -12.33 -2.25 4.99
CA ILE A 139 -13.71 -1.93 4.60
C ILE A 139 -14.65 -2.69 5.53
N GLU A 140 -15.62 -2.01 6.12
CA GLU A 140 -16.60 -2.65 6.98
C GLU A 140 -17.46 -3.65 6.19
N GLY A 141 -17.67 -4.84 6.74
CA GLY A 141 -18.40 -5.91 6.05
C GLY A 141 -17.66 -6.50 4.84
N THR A 142 -16.36 -6.23 4.68
CA THR A 142 -15.56 -6.81 3.60
C THR A 142 -15.63 -8.34 3.61
N LEU A 143 -15.70 -8.94 2.41
CA LEU A 143 -15.57 -10.38 2.23
C LEU A 143 -14.13 -10.87 2.50
N GLN A 144 -13.15 -9.98 2.40
CA GLN A 144 -11.73 -10.30 2.59
C GLN A 144 -10.95 -9.11 3.15
N GLU A 145 -10.50 -9.24 4.40
CA GLU A 145 -9.45 -8.34 4.91
C GLU A 145 -8.16 -8.52 4.10
N ALA A 146 -7.57 -7.40 3.72
CA ALA A 146 -6.37 -7.39 2.90
C ALA A 146 -5.51 -6.14 3.14
N ASN A 147 -4.20 -6.34 3.06
CA ASN A 147 -3.22 -5.29 2.76
C ASN A 147 -2.16 -5.86 1.81
N ILE A 148 -1.19 -5.04 1.38
CA ILE A 148 -0.13 -5.48 0.46
C ILE A 148 1.14 -5.81 1.24
N ALA A 149 1.80 -6.90 0.84
CA ALA A 149 3.09 -7.28 1.40
C ALA A 149 4.23 -6.66 0.58
N SER A 150 5.21 -6.06 1.28
CA SER A 150 6.47 -5.58 0.68
C SER A 150 7.64 -6.33 1.30
N TYR A 151 8.31 -7.17 0.50
CA TYR A 151 9.42 -8.00 0.96
C TYR A 151 10.41 -8.31 -0.16
N PHE A 152 11.62 -8.69 0.23
CA PHE A 152 12.60 -9.31 -0.65
C PHE A 152 12.53 -10.83 -0.51
N ILE A 153 12.75 -11.53 -1.63
CA ILE A 153 12.96 -12.98 -1.63
C ILE A 153 14.46 -13.21 -1.84
N GLU A 154 15.09 -13.81 -0.85
CA GLU A 154 16.48 -14.26 -0.98
C GLU A 154 16.55 -15.54 -1.81
N THR A 155 17.52 -15.61 -2.72
CA THR A 155 17.70 -16.76 -3.61
C THR A 155 19.16 -17.05 -3.89
N VAL A 156 19.45 -18.26 -4.35
CA VAL A 156 20.81 -18.69 -4.68
C VAL A 156 21.03 -18.57 -6.19
N SER A 157 22.10 -17.87 -6.56
CA SER A 157 22.54 -17.77 -7.95
C SER A 157 22.84 -19.14 -8.54
N ARG A 158 22.27 -19.45 -9.72
CA ARG A 158 22.56 -20.69 -10.46
C ARG A 158 24.03 -20.84 -10.87
N LYS A 159 24.82 -19.77 -10.81
CA LYS A 159 26.25 -19.77 -11.18
C LYS A 159 27.19 -19.99 -9.99
N THR A 160 26.66 -20.14 -8.77
CA THR A 160 27.51 -20.35 -7.59
C THR A 160 28.29 -21.67 -7.71
N LYS A 161 29.52 -21.67 -7.21
CA LYS A 161 30.33 -22.90 -7.05
C LYS A 161 29.97 -23.68 -5.78
N TYR A 162 29.18 -23.07 -4.88
CA TYR A 162 28.87 -23.56 -3.55
C TYR A 162 27.34 -23.53 -3.30
N PRO A 163 26.54 -24.30 -4.04
CA PRO A 163 25.09 -24.23 -3.96
C PRO A 163 24.57 -24.72 -2.60
N ASN A 164 25.17 -25.78 -2.04
CA ASN A 164 24.72 -26.37 -0.79
C ASN A 164 25.00 -25.45 0.41
N GLU A 165 26.17 -24.80 0.43
CA GLU A 165 26.57 -23.86 1.46
C GLU A 165 25.72 -22.58 1.40
N ALA A 166 25.45 -22.07 0.19
CA ALA A 166 24.59 -20.90 0.00
C ALA A 166 23.15 -21.18 0.46
N TRP A 167 22.58 -22.33 0.08
CA TRP A 167 21.26 -22.74 0.58
C TRP A 167 21.27 -23.00 2.09
N GLY A 168 22.34 -23.61 2.61
CA GLY A 168 22.53 -23.83 4.04
C GLY A 168 22.52 -22.54 4.83
N LEU A 169 23.16 -21.48 4.31
CA LEU A 169 23.13 -20.15 4.92
C LEU A 169 21.72 -19.55 4.93
N LEU A 170 20.98 -19.63 3.82
CA LEU A 170 19.61 -19.10 3.77
C LEU A 170 18.67 -19.85 4.73
N LEU A 171 18.76 -21.19 4.78
CA LEU A 171 17.99 -22.01 5.71
C LEU A 171 18.36 -21.71 7.16
N PHE A 172 19.65 -21.58 7.47
CA PHE A 172 20.11 -21.19 8.79
C PHE A 172 19.58 -19.80 9.18
N ALA A 173 19.71 -18.80 8.32
CA ALA A 173 19.31 -17.43 8.60
C ALA A 173 17.79 -17.24 8.74
N SER A 174 17.01 -18.07 8.05
CA SER A 174 15.54 -18.09 8.12
C SER A 174 14.99 -19.01 9.23
N ASP A 175 15.83 -19.75 9.95
CA ASP A 175 15.33 -20.53 11.09
C ASP A 175 14.72 -19.58 12.15
N PRO A 176 13.52 -19.89 12.70
CA PRO A 176 12.86 -19.05 13.69
C PRO A 176 13.72 -18.73 14.92
N ASN A 177 14.70 -19.54 15.28
CA ASN A 177 15.60 -19.27 16.39
C ASN A 177 16.71 -18.29 16.01
N ASN A 178 17.21 -18.35 14.77
CA ASN A 178 18.32 -17.51 14.29
C ASN A 178 17.82 -16.14 13.81
N VAL A 179 16.68 -16.12 13.10
CA VAL A 179 16.13 -14.91 12.49
C VAL A 179 15.70 -13.86 13.53
N LYS A 180 15.37 -14.29 14.76
CA LYS A 180 15.01 -13.40 15.89
C LYS A 180 16.03 -12.27 16.08
N THR A 181 17.32 -12.60 16.10
CA THR A 181 18.39 -11.62 16.30
C THR A 181 18.41 -10.56 15.20
N TYR A 182 18.17 -10.98 13.95
CA TYR A 182 18.04 -10.04 12.84
C TYR A 182 16.80 -9.18 12.99
N LEU A 183 15.63 -9.77 13.27
CA LEU A 183 14.36 -9.03 13.39
C LEU A 183 14.37 -8.01 14.54
N THR A 184 14.99 -8.34 15.68
CA THR A 184 15.15 -7.40 16.80
C THR A 184 15.98 -6.17 16.43
N ARG A 185 16.96 -6.32 15.52
CA ARG A 185 17.77 -5.19 15.05
C ARG A 185 17.11 -4.44 13.90
N ALA A 186 16.59 -5.18 12.94
CA ALA A 186 16.00 -4.62 11.73
C ALA A 186 14.63 -3.99 11.97
N GLN A 187 13.97 -4.31 13.09
CA GLN A 187 12.64 -3.80 13.45
C GLN A 187 11.63 -4.04 12.33
N LYS A 188 11.62 -5.27 11.80
CA LYS A 188 10.75 -5.69 10.69
C LYS A 188 9.72 -6.72 11.13
N PRO A 189 8.52 -6.72 10.52
CA PRO A 189 7.55 -7.79 10.69
C PRO A 189 8.13 -9.14 10.27
N THR A 190 7.79 -10.19 10.99
CA THR A 190 8.26 -11.54 10.74
C THR A 190 7.52 -12.19 9.58
N CYS A 191 8.22 -13.03 8.81
CA CYS A 191 7.62 -13.97 7.88
C CYS A 191 7.27 -15.33 8.55
N HIS A 192 7.68 -15.55 9.80
CA HIS A 192 7.44 -16.81 10.52
C HIS A 192 6.27 -16.70 11.49
N ARG A 193 5.25 -17.56 11.30
CA ARG A 193 4.08 -17.63 12.19
C ARG A 193 4.44 -17.81 13.67
N ALA A 194 5.50 -18.57 13.95
CA ALA A 194 5.97 -18.83 15.31
C ALA A 194 6.43 -17.55 16.06
N LEU A 195 6.79 -16.49 15.34
CA LEU A 195 7.31 -15.24 15.89
C LEU A 195 6.26 -14.13 15.97
N ILE A 196 5.07 -14.33 15.40
CA ILE A 196 4.00 -13.31 15.39
C ILE A 196 3.64 -12.94 16.83
N LYS A 197 3.40 -13.94 17.69
CA LYS A 197 2.98 -13.71 19.08
C LYS A 197 3.97 -12.82 19.83
N SER A 198 5.27 -13.07 19.70
CA SER A 198 6.30 -12.23 20.34
C SER A 198 6.37 -10.82 19.74
N GLN A 199 6.10 -10.63 18.45
CA GLN A 199 6.10 -9.30 17.85
C GLN A 199 4.85 -8.49 18.20
N LEU A 200 3.75 -9.13 18.61
CA LEU A 200 2.57 -8.43 19.12
C LEU A 200 2.78 -7.78 20.49
N GLU A 201 3.85 -8.16 21.21
CA GLU A 201 4.21 -7.58 22.50
C GLU A 201 5.03 -6.28 22.34
N ASP A 202 5.58 -6.03 21.14
CA ASP A 202 6.32 -4.82 20.81
C ASP A 202 5.35 -3.78 20.21
N ILE A 203 5.28 -2.60 20.82
CA ILE A 203 4.30 -1.56 20.44
C ILE A 203 4.52 -1.03 19.02
N ASP A 204 5.76 -0.98 18.54
CA ASP A 204 6.10 -0.45 17.21
C ASP A 204 5.85 -1.52 16.13
N LEU A 205 5.99 -2.80 16.48
CA LEU A 205 5.77 -3.91 15.55
C LEU A 205 4.35 -4.45 15.55
N ALA A 206 3.61 -4.31 16.66
CA ALA A 206 2.29 -4.91 16.82
C ALA A 206 1.28 -4.52 15.74
N PRO A 207 1.18 -3.24 15.29
CA PRO A 207 0.29 -2.86 14.20
C PRO A 207 0.58 -3.67 12.93
N PHE A 208 1.85 -3.83 12.56
CA PHE A 208 2.25 -4.59 11.37
C PHE A 208 2.13 -6.10 11.57
N ALA A 209 2.64 -6.64 12.68
CA ALA A 209 2.63 -8.07 13.00
C ALA A 209 1.21 -8.63 13.08
N SER A 210 0.24 -7.83 13.53
CA SER A 210 -1.16 -8.22 13.59
C SER A 210 -1.82 -8.38 12.21
N GLN A 211 -1.19 -7.87 11.14
CA GLN A 211 -1.77 -7.86 9.80
C GLN A 211 -1.00 -8.73 8.80
N VAL A 212 0.09 -9.41 9.19
CA VAL A 212 0.90 -10.21 8.25
C VAL A 212 0.12 -11.37 7.61
N LEU A 213 -0.92 -11.89 8.27
CA LEU A 213 -1.74 -12.99 7.75
C LEU A 213 -2.77 -12.54 6.71
N ILE A 214 -3.11 -11.26 6.70
CA ILE A 214 -4.01 -10.65 5.70
C ILE A 214 -3.24 -9.97 4.57
N ALA A 215 -1.90 -9.98 4.63
CA ALA A 215 -1.05 -9.45 3.58
C ALA A 215 -1.10 -10.30 2.31
N ARG A 216 -1.13 -9.63 1.15
CA ARG A 216 -1.23 -10.24 -0.17
C ARG A 216 -0.14 -9.74 -1.09
N SER A 217 0.31 -10.63 -1.96
CA SER A 217 1.12 -10.31 -3.14
C SER A 217 0.40 -10.88 -4.34
N TRP A 218 -0.18 -9.99 -5.16
CA TRP A 218 -1.02 -10.38 -6.29
C TRP A 218 -0.25 -10.36 -7.62
N TYR A 219 0.73 -9.45 -7.74
CA TYR A 219 1.47 -9.27 -8.99
C TYR A 219 2.52 -10.37 -9.18
N GLN A 220 2.46 -11.05 -10.33
CA GLN A 220 3.36 -12.16 -10.69
C GLN A 220 4.14 -11.89 -11.99
N GLY A 221 4.08 -10.67 -12.52
CA GLY A 221 4.79 -10.29 -13.73
C GLY A 221 6.29 -10.07 -13.50
N LYS A 222 7.02 -9.71 -14.57
CA LYS A 222 8.47 -9.59 -14.54
C LYS A 222 8.96 -8.18 -14.23
N ASN A 223 8.11 -7.17 -14.38
CA ASN A 223 8.50 -5.77 -14.24
C ASN A 223 7.53 -5.01 -13.31
N PRO A 224 7.72 -5.11 -11.98
CA PRO A 224 6.84 -4.43 -11.01
C PRO A 224 6.85 -2.92 -11.18
N LYS A 225 7.97 -2.32 -11.62
CA LYS A 225 8.05 -0.87 -11.85
C LYS A 225 7.09 -0.43 -12.96
N LEU A 226 7.01 -1.15 -14.08
CA LEU A 226 6.05 -0.84 -15.14
C LEU A 226 4.60 -1.06 -14.68
N MET A 227 4.36 -2.00 -13.76
CA MET A 227 3.04 -2.18 -13.14
C MET A 227 2.67 -0.96 -12.28
N GLU A 228 3.60 -0.46 -11.46
CA GLU A 228 3.40 0.75 -10.66
C GLU A 228 3.16 1.98 -11.56
N GLU A 229 3.91 2.11 -12.66
CA GLU A 229 3.70 3.17 -13.66
C GLU A 229 2.31 3.08 -14.30
N ALA A 230 1.85 1.87 -14.65
CA ALA A 230 0.50 1.64 -15.19
C ALA A 230 -0.60 2.03 -14.20
N PHE A 231 -0.43 1.69 -12.91
CA PHE A 231 -1.35 2.12 -11.85
C PHE A 231 -1.35 3.64 -11.69
N GLY A 232 -0.17 4.27 -11.76
CA GLY A 232 -0.05 5.72 -11.67
C GLY A 232 -0.75 6.45 -12.82
N GLU A 233 -0.67 5.93 -14.04
CA GLU A 233 -1.41 6.46 -15.18
C GLU A 233 -2.92 6.26 -15.06
N MET A 234 -3.36 5.09 -14.58
CA MET A 234 -4.77 4.80 -14.33
C MET A 234 -5.40 5.80 -13.34
N ILE A 235 -4.68 6.12 -12.25
CA ILE A 235 -5.07 7.16 -11.28
C ILE A 235 -5.15 8.54 -11.95
N LYS A 236 -4.14 8.92 -12.74
CA LYS A 236 -4.11 10.21 -13.45
C LYS A 236 -5.25 10.36 -14.45
N SER A 237 -5.54 9.31 -15.24
CA SER A 237 -6.67 9.27 -16.16
C SER A 237 -7.98 9.53 -15.42
N ALA A 238 -8.19 8.85 -14.29
CA ALA A 238 -9.38 9.06 -13.45
C ALA A 238 -9.48 10.51 -12.93
N LEU A 239 -8.37 11.10 -12.43
CA LEU A 239 -8.34 12.49 -11.97
C LEU A 239 -8.55 13.51 -13.10
N SER A 240 -8.18 13.17 -14.33
CA SER A 240 -8.39 14.02 -15.51
C SER A 240 -9.84 14.06 -16.02
N GLY A 241 -10.74 13.28 -15.40
CA GLY A 241 -12.14 13.16 -15.80
C GLY A 241 -12.40 12.13 -16.90
N GLU A 242 -11.44 11.26 -17.20
CA GLU A 242 -11.67 10.11 -18.07
C GLU A 242 -12.66 9.14 -17.42
N GLU A 243 -13.48 8.50 -18.24
CA GLU A 243 -14.38 7.44 -17.79
C GLU A 243 -13.58 6.35 -17.08
N LEU A 244 -13.91 6.08 -15.80
CA LEU A 244 -13.13 5.18 -14.95
C LEU A 244 -12.91 3.80 -15.58
N ARG A 245 -13.94 3.26 -16.24
CA ARG A 245 -13.85 1.97 -16.92
C ARG A 245 -12.80 1.96 -18.05
N LYS A 246 -12.66 3.06 -18.80
CA LYS A 246 -11.61 3.20 -19.83
C LYS A 246 -10.23 3.31 -19.20
N ALA A 247 -10.09 4.08 -18.13
CA ALA A 247 -8.84 4.18 -17.38
C ALA A 247 -8.40 2.80 -16.84
N LEU A 248 -9.34 2.01 -16.30
CA LEU A 248 -9.10 0.65 -15.84
C LEU A 248 -8.70 -0.31 -16.97
N ASP A 249 -9.41 -0.26 -18.10
CA ASP A 249 -9.08 -1.11 -19.26
C ASP A 249 -7.68 -0.82 -19.78
N TYR A 250 -7.31 0.46 -19.87
CA TYR A 250 -5.98 0.88 -20.27
C TYR A 250 -4.91 0.44 -19.27
N GLY A 251 -5.17 0.64 -17.97
CA GLY A 251 -4.30 0.19 -16.89
C GLY A 251 -4.09 -1.33 -16.94
N ALA A 252 -5.17 -2.11 -17.05
CA ALA A 252 -5.11 -3.57 -17.15
C ALA A 252 -4.30 -4.05 -18.35
N GLN A 253 -4.48 -3.43 -19.52
CA GLN A 253 -3.69 -3.72 -20.71
C GLN A 253 -2.19 -3.46 -20.46
N LYS A 254 -1.84 -2.33 -19.86
CA LYS A 254 -0.45 -1.99 -19.54
C LYS A 254 0.17 -2.94 -18.52
N VAL A 255 -0.55 -3.29 -17.45
CA VAL A 255 -0.08 -4.28 -16.48
C VAL A 255 0.15 -5.63 -17.18
N ASN A 256 -0.70 -6.03 -18.11
CA ASN A 256 -0.53 -7.28 -18.86
C ASN A 256 0.74 -7.28 -19.73
N LEU A 257 1.22 -6.12 -20.21
CA LEU A 257 2.48 -5.98 -20.96
C LEU A 257 3.74 -6.16 -20.10
N THR A 258 3.61 -6.29 -18.78
CA THR A 258 4.75 -6.44 -17.85
C THR A 258 5.16 -7.90 -17.60
N TYR A 259 4.42 -8.86 -18.17
CA TYR A 259 4.61 -10.31 -18.00
C TYR A 259 5.62 -10.91 -18.97
#